data_AF-A0AAE9NPY8-F1
#
_entry.id   AF-A0AAE9NPY8-F1
#
_cell.length_a   1.000
_cell.length_b   1.000
_cell.length_c   1.000
_cell.angle_alpha   90.00
_cell.angle_beta   90.00
_cell.angle_gamma   90.00
#
_symmetry.space_group_name_H-M   'P 1'
#
loop_
_entity.id
_entity.type
_entity.pdbx_description
1 polymer ?
#
loop_
_entity_poly.entity_id
_entity_poly.type
_entity_poly.pdbx_seq_one_letter_code
_entity_poly.pdbx_strand_id
1 'polypeptide(L)'
;MKFGFITVCLFIAGLSASAIAATTLKLDQKIDLLMVDGQRMSGSLLKGADSLELGSGQHQILFKVVDTVDTQTGAPATYFPSTFIATFNTEKVASVSFKLPPLQTLQDRKNFTALPQYQLLDEKNQTIPVRTDALVIADNELLDIERKMSEYNAAAKGASVAGFASALNESVTW
;
A
#
# COMPACT_ATOMS: atom_id res chain seq x y z
N MET A 1 -59.57 20.25 39.49
CA MET A 1 -58.16 20.72 39.53
C MET A 1 -57.33 19.82 38.61
N LYS A 2 -56.25 20.36 38.05
CA LYS A 2 -55.72 20.12 36.70
C LYS A 2 -54.99 18.78 36.51
N PHE A 3 -55.16 18.18 35.33
CA PHE A 3 -54.41 17.01 34.82
C PHE A 3 -52.94 17.37 34.58
N GLY A 4 -52.02 16.65 35.22
CA GLY A 4 -50.58 16.78 34.99
C GLY A 4 -50.12 15.77 33.94
N PHE A 5 -49.79 16.25 32.74
CA PHE A 5 -49.12 15.45 31.71
C PHE A 5 -47.63 15.37 32.03
N ILE A 6 -47.11 14.14 32.25
CA ILE A 6 -45.67 13.89 32.35
C ILE A 6 -45.18 13.60 30.93
N THR A 7 -44.56 14.59 30.30
CA THR A 7 -43.85 14.41 29.02
C THR A 7 -42.46 13.86 29.31
N VAL A 8 -42.25 12.58 28.99
CA VAL A 8 -40.92 11.97 28.96
C VAL A 8 -40.25 12.34 27.63
N CYS A 9 -39.29 13.26 27.66
CA CYS A 9 -38.43 13.54 26.51
C CYS A 9 -37.29 12.50 26.46
N LEU A 10 -37.45 11.49 25.61
CA LEU A 10 -36.40 10.51 25.31
C LEU A 10 -35.35 11.17 24.40
N PHE A 11 -34.24 11.63 24.98
CA PHE A 11 -33.06 12.07 24.22
C PHE A 11 -32.34 10.84 23.65
N ILE A 12 -32.62 10.54 22.37
CA ILE A 12 -31.83 9.56 21.62
C ILE A 12 -30.57 10.29 21.16
N ALA A 13 -29.47 10.14 21.90
CA ALA A 13 -28.15 10.55 21.43
C ALA A 13 -27.78 9.66 20.23
N GLY A 14 -27.84 10.23 19.03
CA GLY A 14 -27.43 9.56 17.81
C GLY A 14 -25.94 9.28 17.86
N LEU A 15 -25.55 8.05 18.19
CA LEU A 15 -24.25 7.53 17.78
C LEU A 15 -24.31 7.39 16.26
N SER A 16 -23.86 8.42 15.54
CA SER A 16 -23.48 8.29 14.15
C SER A 16 -22.29 7.33 14.09
N ALA A 17 -22.57 6.04 14.03
CA ALA A 17 -21.60 5.04 13.60
C ALA A 17 -21.33 5.35 12.12
N SER A 18 -20.31 6.18 11.85
CA SER A 18 -19.76 6.31 10.51
C SER A 18 -19.31 4.91 10.09
N ALA A 19 -20.09 4.27 9.22
CA ALA A 19 -19.75 2.98 8.66
C ALA A 19 -18.38 3.14 7.98
N ILE A 20 -17.37 2.47 8.54
CA ILE A 20 -16.04 2.44 7.98
C ILE A 20 -16.14 1.55 6.74
N ALA A 21 -16.37 2.16 5.57
CA ALA A 21 -16.33 1.44 4.31
C ALA A 21 -14.90 0.95 4.06
N ALA A 22 -14.77 -0.28 3.59
CA ALA A 22 -13.49 -0.80 3.12
C ALA A 22 -13.03 0.01 1.89
N THR A 23 -11.73 0.20 1.77
CA THR A 23 -11.13 0.91 0.63
C THR A 23 -10.55 -0.10 -0.33
N THR A 24 -10.92 -0.03 -1.59
CA THR A 24 -10.43 -0.96 -2.60
C THR A 24 -9.10 -0.47 -3.20
N LEU A 25 -8.01 -1.21 -2.99
CA LEU A 25 -6.77 -1.04 -3.75
C LEU A 25 -6.87 -1.77 -5.09
N LYS A 26 -6.86 -1.04 -6.20
CA LYS A 26 -6.83 -1.62 -7.55
C LYS A 26 -5.45 -2.18 -7.85
N LEU A 27 -5.43 -3.41 -8.35
CA LEU A 27 -4.20 -4.09 -8.76
C LEU A 27 -3.91 -3.73 -10.22
N ASP A 28 -2.73 -3.18 -10.46
CA ASP A 28 -2.23 -2.86 -11.80
C ASP A 28 -1.36 -4.01 -12.28
N GLN A 29 -1.54 -4.48 -13.52
CA GLN A 29 -0.76 -5.57 -14.10
C GLN A 29 0.74 -5.25 -14.21
N LYS A 30 1.10 -3.96 -14.17
CA LYS A 30 2.49 -3.47 -14.15
C LYS A 30 3.05 -3.37 -12.73
N ILE A 31 2.29 -3.74 -11.71
CA ILE A 31 2.69 -3.69 -10.31
C ILE A 31 2.63 -5.10 -9.73
N ASP A 32 3.77 -5.61 -9.27
CA ASP A 32 3.84 -6.82 -8.45
C ASP A 32 3.85 -6.40 -6.97
N LEU A 33 2.70 -6.57 -6.31
CA LEU A 33 2.53 -6.21 -4.91
C LEU A 33 3.11 -7.32 -4.02
N LEU A 34 4.19 -7.00 -3.31
CA LEU A 34 4.94 -7.97 -2.51
C LEU A 34 4.42 -8.05 -1.08
N MET A 35 4.08 -6.92 -0.46
CA MET A 35 3.59 -6.87 0.92
C MET A 35 2.58 -5.75 1.13
N VAL A 36 1.69 -5.97 2.10
CA VAL A 36 0.74 -4.99 2.63
C VAL A 36 0.80 -5.05 4.15
N ASP A 37 1.02 -3.91 4.80
CA ASP A 37 1.02 -3.73 6.25
C ASP A 37 1.91 -4.73 7.00
N GLY A 38 3.10 -4.97 6.44
CA GLY A 38 4.09 -5.91 6.98
C GLY A 38 3.80 -7.39 6.74
N GLN A 39 2.70 -7.72 6.07
CA GLN A 39 2.34 -9.09 5.70
C GLN A 39 2.74 -9.38 4.25
N ARG A 40 3.39 -10.53 4.04
CA ARG A 40 3.71 -10.97 2.68
C ARG A 40 2.46 -11.31 1.88
N MET A 41 2.35 -10.70 0.70
CA MET A 41 1.37 -11.10 -0.30
C MET A 41 1.96 -12.25 -1.13
N SER A 42 1.27 -13.38 -1.17
CA SER A 42 1.65 -14.44 -2.10
C SER A 42 1.24 -14.02 -3.50
N GLY A 43 2.19 -13.99 -4.45
CA GLY A 43 1.88 -13.68 -5.86
C GLY A 43 0.83 -14.61 -6.48
N SER A 44 0.48 -15.74 -5.85
CA SER A 44 -0.65 -16.60 -6.27
C SER A 44 -2.03 -16.08 -5.84
N LEU A 45 -2.14 -15.29 -4.77
CA LEU A 45 -3.41 -14.71 -4.29
C LEU A 45 -3.86 -13.53 -5.16
N LEU A 46 -2.91 -12.84 -5.79
CA LEU A 46 -3.18 -11.67 -6.64
C LEU A 46 -3.26 -12.03 -8.14
N LYS A 47 -2.90 -13.27 -8.52
CA LYS A 47 -3.00 -13.74 -9.90
C LYS A 47 -4.47 -13.89 -10.30
N GLY A 48 -5.00 -12.88 -10.99
CA GLY A 48 -6.38 -12.84 -11.47
C GLY A 48 -7.35 -12.07 -10.57
N ALA A 49 -6.87 -11.49 -9.47
CA ALA A 49 -7.64 -10.51 -8.73
C ALA A 49 -7.41 -9.12 -9.33
N ASP A 50 -8.47 -8.34 -9.51
CA ASP A 50 -8.38 -6.96 -10.00
C ASP A 50 -8.21 -5.96 -8.84
N SER A 51 -8.41 -6.40 -7.60
CA SER A 51 -8.33 -5.53 -6.42
C SER A 51 -8.09 -6.28 -5.11
N LEU A 52 -7.68 -5.53 -4.09
CA LEU A 52 -7.53 -5.95 -2.71
C LEU A 52 -8.29 -4.97 -1.81
N GLU A 53 -9.09 -5.48 -0.87
CA GLU A 53 -9.75 -4.64 0.14
C GLU A 53 -8.78 -4.26 1.25
N LEU A 54 -8.75 -2.96 1.57
CA LEU A 54 -7.99 -2.38 2.67
C LEU A 54 -8.95 -1.88 3.74
N GLY A 55 -8.49 -1.93 4.99
CA GLY A 55 -9.13 -1.21 6.08
C GLY A 55 -9.14 0.29 5.86
N SER A 56 -9.82 1.01 6.75
CA SER A 56 -9.65 2.45 6.86
C SER A 56 -8.46 2.75 7.76
N GLY A 57 -7.60 3.68 7.33
CA GLY A 57 -6.47 4.14 8.13
C GLY A 57 -5.18 4.25 7.33
N GLN A 58 -4.05 4.16 8.02
CA GLN A 58 -2.73 4.20 7.40
C GLN A 58 -2.35 2.81 6.87
N HIS A 59 -1.88 2.78 5.62
CA HIS A 59 -1.38 1.57 4.98
C HIS A 59 0.06 1.75 4.48
N GLN A 60 0.83 0.67 4.47
CA GLN A 60 2.15 0.59 3.87
C GLN A 60 2.20 -0.60 2.91
N ILE A 61 2.67 -0.35 1.70
CA ILE A 61 2.84 -1.41 0.71
C ILE A 61 4.27 -1.43 0.17
N LEU A 62 4.74 -2.62 -0.14
CA LEU A 62 6.00 -2.87 -0.83
C LEU A 62 5.68 -3.51 -2.19
N PHE A 63 6.20 -2.96 -3.27
CA PHE A 63 5.85 -3.41 -4.62
C PHE A 63 7.02 -3.30 -5.60
N LYS A 64 6.98 -4.10 -6.67
CA LYS A 64 7.86 -3.98 -7.85
C LYS A 64 7.04 -3.39 -9.00
N VAL A 65 7.70 -2.63 -9.86
CA VAL A 65 7.15 -2.37 -11.19
C VAL A 65 7.63 -3.49 -12.11
N VAL A 66 6.68 -4.22 -12.68
CA VAL A 66 6.96 -5.30 -13.63
C VAL A 66 6.61 -4.82 -15.02
N ASP A 67 7.59 -4.94 -15.92
CA ASP A 67 7.35 -4.81 -17.35
C ASP A 67 7.99 -6.03 -18.00
N THR A 68 7.23 -6.71 -18.84
CA THR A 68 7.64 -8.03 -19.33
C THR A 68 8.62 -7.91 -20.48
N VAL A 69 8.56 -6.83 -21.27
CA VAL A 69 9.40 -6.65 -22.46
C VAL A 69 9.56 -5.16 -22.78
N ASP A 70 10.79 -4.72 -23.03
CA ASP A 70 11.06 -3.43 -23.67
C ASP A 70 10.46 -3.43 -25.09
N THR A 71 9.47 -2.56 -25.33
CA THR A 71 8.71 -2.57 -26.60
C THR A 71 9.54 -2.13 -27.81
N GLN A 72 10.70 -1.50 -27.62
CA GLN A 72 11.58 -1.06 -28.69
C GLN A 72 12.67 -2.07 -29.02
N THR A 73 13.19 -2.77 -28.02
CA THR A 73 14.36 -3.66 -28.14
C THR A 73 14.04 -5.14 -27.98
N GLY A 74 12.85 -5.48 -27.46
CA GLY A 74 12.46 -6.86 -27.17
C GLY A 74 13.20 -7.48 -25.96
N ALA A 75 14.03 -6.71 -25.26
CA ALA A 75 14.82 -7.18 -24.13
C ALA A 75 13.99 -7.20 -22.82
N PRO A 76 14.37 -8.04 -21.82
CA PRO A 76 13.76 -7.99 -20.50
C PRO A 76 13.88 -6.59 -19.87
N ALA A 77 12.77 -6.00 -19.45
CA ALA A 77 12.81 -4.72 -18.75
C ALA A 77 13.46 -4.92 -17.37
N THR A 78 14.45 -4.08 -17.04
CA THR A 78 15.17 -4.14 -15.77
C THR A 78 15.01 -2.83 -15.00
N TYR A 79 14.74 -2.92 -13.69
CA TYR A 79 14.56 -1.79 -12.76
C TYR A 79 15.46 -1.96 -11.52
N PHE A 80 16.04 -0.87 -10.98
CA PHE A 80 16.93 -0.89 -9.80
C PHE A 80 16.79 0.38 -8.94
N PRO A 81 16.40 0.38 -7.67
CA PRO A 81 15.94 -0.74 -6.89
C PRO A 81 14.70 -1.33 -7.55
N SER A 82 14.60 -2.64 -7.44
CA SER A 82 13.47 -3.39 -7.98
C SER A 82 12.22 -3.28 -7.10
N THR A 83 12.32 -2.68 -5.91
CA THR A 83 11.22 -2.57 -4.95
C THR A 83 11.07 -1.17 -4.37
N PHE A 84 9.81 -0.73 -4.25
CA PHE A 84 9.40 0.59 -3.78
C PHE A 84 8.42 0.47 -2.63
N ILE A 85 8.47 1.43 -1.72
CA ILE A 85 7.60 1.52 -0.55
C ILE A 85 6.68 2.72 -0.74
N ALA A 86 5.38 2.50 -0.56
CA ALA A 86 4.39 3.57 -0.47
C ALA A 86 3.71 3.52 0.89
N THR A 87 3.57 4.67 1.55
CA THR A 87 2.73 4.83 2.73
C THR A 87 1.72 5.93 2.52
N PHE A 88 0.45 5.63 2.74
CA PHE A 88 -0.70 6.48 2.46
C PHE A 88 -1.82 6.24 3.48
N ASN A 89 -2.89 7.04 3.44
CA ASN A 89 -4.03 6.91 4.33
C ASN A 89 -5.34 6.79 3.53
N THR A 90 -6.23 5.90 3.95
CA THR A 90 -7.48 5.53 3.28
C THR A 90 -8.75 6.07 3.93
N GLU A 91 -8.66 6.82 5.04
CA GLU A 91 -9.82 7.28 5.84
C GLU A 91 -10.89 8.04 5.05
N LYS A 92 -10.51 8.67 3.93
CA LYS A 92 -11.38 9.57 3.15
C LYS A 92 -11.49 9.19 1.67
N VAL A 93 -11.02 8.02 1.28
CA VAL A 93 -11.04 7.56 -0.12
C VAL A 93 -11.70 6.19 -0.19
N ALA A 94 -12.44 5.94 -1.27
CA ALA A 94 -13.11 4.64 -1.44
C ALA A 94 -12.26 3.67 -2.26
N SER A 95 -11.32 4.19 -3.07
CA SER A 95 -10.40 3.36 -3.82
C SER A 95 -9.03 4.00 -3.94
N VAL A 96 -8.02 3.16 -4.18
CA VAL A 96 -6.65 3.57 -4.46
C VAL A 96 -6.21 2.90 -5.76
N SER A 97 -5.61 3.67 -6.67
CA SER A 97 -5.05 3.14 -7.92
C SER A 97 -3.69 3.74 -8.20
N PHE A 98 -2.84 2.96 -8.87
CA PHE A 98 -1.53 3.43 -9.31
C PHE A 98 -1.64 4.19 -10.63
N LYS A 99 -0.86 5.26 -10.73
CA LYS A 99 -0.52 5.91 -12.00
C LYS A 99 0.99 5.95 -12.13
N LEU A 100 1.51 5.13 -13.04
CA LEU A 100 2.91 5.12 -13.41
C LEU A 100 3.20 6.19 -14.48
N PRO A 101 4.41 6.77 -14.50
CA PRO A 101 4.87 7.57 -15.63
C PRO A 101 5.09 6.66 -16.86
N PRO A 102 5.33 7.23 -18.05
CA PRO A 102 5.84 6.45 -19.17
C PRO A 102 7.15 5.75 -18.77
N LEU A 103 7.23 4.44 -19.00
CA LEU A 103 8.40 3.59 -18.67
C LEU A 103 8.90 2.82 -19.91
N GLN A 104 8.78 3.42 -21.09
CA GLN A 104 8.99 2.72 -22.37
C GLN A 104 10.47 2.56 -22.72
N THR A 105 11.29 3.53 -22.35
CA THR A 105 12.72 3.53 -22.70
C THR A 105 13.58 3.11 -21.52
N LEU A 106 14.80 2.67 -21.81
CA LEU A 106 15.81 2.43 -20.78
C LEU A 106 16.09 3.69 -19.94
N GLN A 107 16.01 4.89 -20.53
CA GLN A 107 16.17 6.14 -19.80
C GLN A 107 15.01 6.40 -18.84
N ASP A 108 13.77 6.16 -19.25
CA ASP A 108 12.59 6.29 -18.37
C ASP A 108 12.73 5.39 -17.15
N ARG A 109 13.12 4.13 -17.37
CA ARG A 109 13.33 3.14 -16.30
C ARG A 109 14.47 3.54 -15.37
N LYS A 110 15.57 4.10 -15.89
CA LYS A 110 16.67 4.66 -15.09
C LYS A 110 16.23 5.87 -14.27
N ASN A 111 15.42 6.76 -14.84
CA ASN A 111 14.91 7.92 -14.14
C ASN A 111 13.97 7.49 -13.01
N PHE A 112 13.08 6.54 -13.27
CA PHE A 112 12.16 5.98 -12.27
C PHE A 112 12.88 5.24 -11.14
N THR A 113 13.92 4.48 -11.50
CA THR A 113 14.91 3.86 -10.62
C THR A 113 15.53 4.87 -9.65
N ALA A 114 16.01 6.01 -10.16
CA ALA A 114 16.65 7.04 -9.35
C ALA A 114 15.64 7.85 -8.52
N LEU A 115 14.45 8.08 -9.09
CA LEU A 115 13.37 8.84 -8.47
C LEU A 115 12.02 8.20 -8.83
N PRO A 116 11.36 7.49 -7.89
CA PRO A 116 10.11 6.77 -8.17
C PRO A 116 8.94 7.73 -8.35
N GLN A 117 8.70 8.20 -9.58
CA GLN A 117 7.69 9.22 -9.90
C GLN A 117 6.29 8.64 -10.18
N TYR A 118 5.78 7.75 -9.32
CA TYR A 118 4.41 7.25 -9.40
C TYR A 118 3.44 8.14 -8.60
N GLN A 119 2.14 8.01 -8.87
CA GLN A 119 1.07 8.61 -8.07
C GLN A 119 0.10 7.55 -7.60
N LEU A 120 -0.48 7.79 -6.43
CA LEU A 120 -1.69 7.10 -5.98
C LEU A 120 -2.88 8.02 -6.22
N LEU A 121 -3.94 7.48 -6.82
CA LEU A 121 -5.15 8.21 -7.18
C LEU A 121 -6.38 7.62 -6.49
N ASP A 122 -7.28 8.50 -6.04
CA ASP A 122 -8.57 8.11 -5.47
C ASP A 122 -9.63 7.78 -6.54
N GLU A 123 -10.86 7.47 -6.14
CA GLU A 123 -11.97 7.19 -7.05
C GLU A 123 -12.36 8.36 -7.97
N LYS A 124 -11.92 9.58 -7.63
CA LYS A 124 -12.15 10.82 -8.38
C LYS A 124 -10.92 11.22 -9.22
N ASN A 125 -9.91 10.36 -9.32
CA ASN A 125 -8.61 10.61 -9.97
C ASN A 125 -7.82 11.75 -9.33
N GLN A 126 -8.05 12.04 -8.05
CA GLN A 126 -7.26 13.01 -7.28
C GLN A 126 -6.07 12.33 -6.63
N THR A 127 -4.96 13.04 -6.55
CA THR A 127 -3.72 12.52 -5.95
C THR A 127 -3.89 12.31 -4.45
N ILE A 128 -3.62 11.08 -4.00
CA ILE A 128 -3.51 10.72 -2.59
C ILE A 128 -2.08 11.06 -2.13
N PRO A 129 -1.93 11.80 -1.01
CA PRO A 129 -0.62 12.04 -0.42
C PRO A 129 0.09 10.73 -0.08
N VAL A 130 1.32 10.58 -0.57
CA VAL A 130 2.12 9.37 -0.38
C VAL A 130 3.51 9.72 0.12
N ARG A 131 3.98 8.99 1.13
CA ARG A 131 5.40 8.93 1.46
C ARG A 131 6.01 7.78 0.69
N THR A 132 7.04 8.09 -0.08
CA THR A 132 7.73 7.12 -0.94
C THR A 132 9.16 6.91 -0.45
N ASP A 133 9.64 5.69 -0.57
CA ASP A 133 11.04 5.33 -0.42
C ASP A 133 11.30 4.07 -1.26
N ALA A 134 12.54 3.61 -1.30
CA ALA A 134 12.90 2.37 -1.95
C ALA A 134 13.72 1.47 -1.04
N LEU A 135 13.58 0.17 -1.25
CA LEU A 135 14.33 -0.84 -0.53
C LEU A 135 15.03 -1.73 -1.56
N VAL A 136 16.34 -1.89 -1.41
CA VAL A 136 17.10 -2.81 -2.24
C VAL A 136 16.89 -4.21 -1.67
N ILE A 137 16.15 -5.04 -2.40
CA ILE A 137 15.93 -6.45 -2.08
C ILE A 137 16.33 -7.25 -3.31
N ALA A 138 17.38 -8.06 -3.20
CA ALA A 138 17.73 -8.99 -4.25
C ALA A 138 16.71 -10.14 -4.30
N ASP A 139 16.52 -10.76 -5.48
CA ASP A 139 15.48 -11.79 -5.64
C ASP A 139 15.69 -13.01 -4.72
N ASN A 140 16.95 -13.35 -4.41
CA ASN A 140 17.30 -14.40 -3.45
C ASN A 140 17.00 -14.01 -1.98
N GLU A 141 16.79 -12.73 -1.70
CA GLU A 141 16.45 -12.21 -0.37
C GLU A 141 14.94 -11.99 -0.18
N LEU A 142 14.11 -12.28 -1.19
CA LEU A 142 12.65 -12.18 -1.08
C LEU A 142 12.06 -13.12 -0.02
N LEU A 143 12.80 -14.16 0.40
CA LEU A 143 12.42 -15.01 1.53
C LEU A 143 12.45 -14.26 2.87
N ASP A 144 13.31 -13.24 3.00
CA ASP A 144 13.51 -12.42 4.19
C ASP A 144 12.76 -11.08 4.14
N ILE A 145 11.82 -10.93 3.21
CA ILE A 145 11.19 -9.65 2.88
C ILE A 145 10.49 -8.99 4.08
N GLU A 146 9.82 -9.78 4.92
CA GLU A 146 9.12 -9.31 6.12
C GLU A 146 10.11 -8.77 7.16
N ARG A 147 11.22 -9.49 7.40
CA ARG A 147 12.31 -9.06 8.27
C ARG A 147 12.93 -7.75 7.78
N LYS A 148 13.27 -7.66 6.49
CA LYS A 148 13.86 -6.45 5.90
C LYS A 148 12.94 -5.23 6.03
N MET A 149 11.62 -5.40 5.84
CA MET A 149 10.69 -4.30 6.03
C MET A 149 10.47 -3.94 7.50
N SER A 150 10.50 -4.92 8.41
CA SER A 150 10.48 -4.63 9.83
C SER A 150 11.70 -3.80 10.25
N GLU A 151 12.91 -4.20 9.83
CA GLU A 151 14.15 -3.44 10.04
C GLU A 151 14.09 -2.04 9.43
N TYR A 152 13.57 -1.93 8.20
CA TYR A 152 13.32 -0.64 7.55
C TYR A 152 12.40 0.26 8.38
N ASN A 153 11.31 -0.29 8.93
CA ASN A 153 10.36 0.44 9.74
C ASN A 153 10.95 0.86 11.10
N ALA A 154 11.72 -0.03 11.74
CA ALA A 154 12.43 0.25 12.98
C ALA A 154 13.48 1.36 12.84
N ALA A 155 14.08 1.50 11.65
CA ALA A 155 15.06 2.54 11.34
C ALA A 155 14.44 3.93 11.08
N ALA A 156 13.11 4.08 11.15
CA ALA A 156 12.40 5.36 10.98
C ALA A 156 12.76 6.13 9.70
N LYS A 157 12.84 5.41 8.57
CA LYS A 157 13.10 5.93 7.22
C LYS A 157 11.88 6.65 6.62
N GLY A 158 12.05 7.19 5.40
CA GLY A 158 11.12 8.15 4.80
C GLY A 158 9.67 7.67 4.67
N ALA A 159 9.48 6.39 4.34
CA ALA A 159 8.18 5.74 4.22
C ALA A 159 7.90 4.76 5.38
N SER A 160 8.61 4.85 6.51
CA SER A 160 8.41 3.93 7.63
C SER A 160 7.06 4.13 8.32
N VAL A 161 6.52 3.04 8.84
CA VAL A 161 5.37 3.02 9.75
C VAL A 161 5.78 2.24 11.00
N ALA A 162 5.83 2.93 12.14
CA ALA A 162 6.31 2.34 13.38
C ALA A 162 5.49 1.10 13.81
N GLY A 163 4.18 1.10 13.55
CA GLY A 163 3.30 -0.03 13.87
C GLY A 163 3.60 -1.31 13.08
N PHE A 164 4.39 -1.23 12.01
CA PHE A 164 4.80 -2.37 11.19
C PHE A 164 6.27 -2.78 11.45
N ALA A 165 6.92 -2.18 12.44
CA ALA A 165 8.18 -2.68 12.99
C ALA A 165 7.87 -3.78 14.01
N SER A 166 7.61 -5.00 13.53
CA SER A 166 7.43 -6.15 14.43
C SER A 166 8.77 -6.52 15.06
N ALA A 167 8.82 -6.70 16.38
CA ALA A 167 9.90 -7.45 17.00
C ALA A 167 9.89 -8.84 16.36
N LEU A 168 10.96 -9.20 15.64
CA LEU A 168 11.18 -10.57 15.21
C LEU A 168 11.35 -11.36 16.50
N ASN A 169 10.25 -11.93 16.98
CA ASN A 169 10.25 -12.75 18.17
C ASN A 169 11.07 -13.98 17.77
N GLU A 170 12.35 -13.96 18.10
CA GLU A 170 13.19 -15.15 18.06
C GLU A 170 12.41 -16.23 18.79
N SER A 171 11.97 -17.22 18.05
CA SER A 171 11.28 -18.38 18.59
C SER A 171 12.17 -18.97 19.67
N VAL A 172 11.82 -18.73 20.93
CA VAL A 172 12.34 -19.46 22.07
C VAL A 172 11.94 -20.90 21.86
N THR A 173 12.89 -21.69 21.36
CA THR A 173 12.81 -23.15 21.33
C THR A 173 13.01 -23.64 22.77
N TRP A 174 11.97 -24.22 23.36
CA TRP A 174 12.08 -25.03 24.58
C TRP A 174 12.76 -26.36 24.28
#